data_AF-A0A662W380-F1
#
_entry.id   AF-A0A662W380-F1
#
_cell.length_a   1.000
_cell.length_b   1.000
_cell.length_c   1.000
_cell.angle_alpha   90.00
_cell.angle_beta   90.00
_cell.angle_gamma   90.00
#
_symmetry.space_group_name_H-M   'P 1'
#
loop_
_entity.id
_entity.type
_entity.pdbx_description
1 polymer ?
#
loop_
_entity_poly.entity_id
_entity_poly.type
_entity_poly.pdbx_seq_one_letter_code
_entity_poly.pdbx_strand_id
1 'polypeptide(L)' 'MPWPPKIFWVGLILYYGFVAICWIGEATAGWNHIPLAVEVYAALLGTWIIPLIMSVIYFYFPEKAEEASG' A
#
# COMPACT_ATOMS: atom_id res chain seq x y z
N MET A 1 -20.60 -4.89 -8.70
CA MET A 1 -20.08 -3.56 -8.31
C MET A 1 -19.12 -3.08 -9.38
N PRO A 2 -19.04 -1.77 -9.73
CA PRO A 2 -18.05 -1.30 -10.69
C PRO A 2 -16.66 -1.50 -10.11
N TRP A 3 -15.88 -2.34 -10.77
CA TRP A 3 -14.51 -2.68 -10.41
C TRP A 3 -13.54 -1.70 -11.08
N PRO A 4 -12.42 -1.32 -10.43
CA PRO A 4 -12.02 -1.63 -9.05
C PRO A 4 -12.79 -0.80 -8.00
N PRO A 5 -12.93 -1.32 -6.77
CA PRO A 5 -13.55 -0.59 -5.67
C PRO A 5 -12.79 0.70 -5.33
N LYS A 6 -13.48 1.74 -4.85
CA LYS A 6 -12.85 3.04 -4.53
C LYS A 6 -11.66 2.91 -3.56
N ILE A 7 -11.75 1.99 -2.60
CA ILE A 7 -10.68 1.70 -1.63
C ILE A 7 -9.39 1.25 -2.33
N PHE A 8 -9.49 0.47 -3.40
CA PHE A 8 -8.34 0.06 -4.21
C PHE A 8 -7.64 1.28 -4.79
N TRP A 9 -8.39 2.20 -5.41
CA TRP A 9 -7.82 3.41 -6.01
C TRP A 9 -7.20 4.36 -4.99
N VAL A 10 -7.84 4.54 -3.83
CA VAL A 10 -7.28 5.34 -2.73
C VAL A 10 -5.98 4.71 -2.23
N GLY A 11 -5.95 3.40 -2.01
CA GLY A 11 -4.74 2.68 -1.63
C GLY A 11 -3.64 2.80 -2.69
N LEU A 12 -3.99 2.67 -3.97
CA LEU A 12 -3.07 2.79 -5.10
C LEU A 12 -2.40 4.17 -5.14
N ILE A 13 -3.18 5.25 -4.99
CA ILE A 13 -2.67 6.62 -5.00
C ILE A 13 -1.76 6.87 -3.81
N LEU A 14 -2.14 6.43 -2.60
CA LEU A 14 -1.32 6.61 -1.40
C LEU A 14 -0.01 5.83 -1.49
N TYR A 15 -0.06 4.60 -2.02
CA TYR A 15 1.12 3.77 -2.24
C TYR A 15 2.09 4.41 -3.24
N TYR A 16 1.64 4.72 -4.45
CA TYR A 16 2.51 5.31 -5.47
C TYR A 16 2.95 6.73 -5.11
N GLY A 17 2.08 7.53 -4.48
CA GLY A 17 2.43 8.86 -3.99
C GLY A 17 3.53 8.81 -2.93
N PHE A 18 3.45 7.85 -2.00
CA PHE A 18 4.50 7.65 -0.99
C PHE A 18 5.83 7.20 -1.63
N VAL A 19 5.79 6.22 -2.54
CA VAL A 19 6.99 5.76 -3.27
C VAL A 19 7.63 6.91 -4.05
N ALA A 20 6.84 7.74 -4.71
CA ALA A 20 7.35 8.91 -5.44
C ALA A 20 8.03 9.92 -4.50
N ILE A 21 7.46 10.18 -3.32
CA ILE A 21 8.07 11.08 -2.31
C ILE A 21 9.39 10.50 -1.80
N CYS A 22 9.45 9.19 -1.50
CA CYS A 22 10.69 8.53 -1.10
C CYS A 22 11.76 8.66 -2.18
N TRP A 23 11.39 8.48 -3.44
CA TRP A 23 12.33 8.57 -4.56
C TRP A 23 12.83 10.01 -4.77
N ILE A 24 11.94 11.00 -4.67
CA ILE A 24 12.31 12.42 -4.72
C ILE A 24 13.22 12.78 -3.54
N GLY A 25 12.91 12.29 -2.33
CA GLY A 25 13.73 12.51 -1.14
C GLY A 25 15.11 11.87 -1.25
N GLU A 26 15.21 10.69 -1.85
CA GLU A 26 16.50 10.07 -2.18
C GLU A 26 17.28 10.92 -3.19
N ALA A 27 16.64 11.37 -4.27
CA ALA A 27 17.28 12.17 -5.32
C ALA A 27 17.71 13.57 -4.86
N THR A 28 17.03 14.17 -3.88
CA THR A 28 17.27 15.56 -3.44
C THR A 28 18.10 15.66 -2.16
N ALA A 29 17.93 14.73 -1.23
CA ALA A 29 18.48 14.81 0.12
C ALA A 29 19.33 13.59 0.51
N GLY A 30 19.49 12.60 -0.38
CA GLY A 30 20.33 11.43 -0.12
C GLY A 30 19.85 10.62 1.09
N TRP A 31 18.53 10.51 1.26
CA TRP A 31 17.95 9.84 2.44
C TRP A 31 18.37 8.38 2.60
N ASN A 32 18.83 7.73 1.52
CA ASN A 32 19.43 6.41 1.54
C ASN A 32 20.71 6.30 2.41
N HIS A 33 21.36 7.42 2.72
CA HIS A 33 22.52 7.47 3.61
C HIS A 33 22.15 7.57 5.10
N ILE A 34 20.87 7.80 5.42
CA ILE A 34 20.40 7.90 6.80
C ILE A 34 20.22 6.47 7.36
N PRO A 35 20.94 6.10 8.43
CA PRO A 35 20.69 4.83 9.12
C PRO A 35 19.24 4.79 9.60
N LEU A 36 18.55 3.68 9.38
CA LEU A 36 17.11 3.45 9.65
C LEU A 36 16.12 4.02 8.61
N ALA A 37 16.54 4.82 7.63
CA ALA A 37 15.59 5.34 6.63
C ALA A 37 14.88 4.21 5.86
N VAL A 38 15.62 3.13 5.53
CA VAL A 38 15.07 1.92 4.89
C VAL A 38 13.99 1.26 5.74
N GLU A 39 14.18 1.15 7.06
CA GLU A 39 13.17 0.55 7.96
C GLU A 39 11.92 1.42 8.07
N VAL A 40 12.10 2.74 8.15
CA VAL A 40 10.98 3.70 8.15
C VAL A 40 10.21 3.64 6.84
N TYR A 41 10.90 3.55 5.70
CA TYR A 41 10.23 3.37 4.40
C TYR A 41 9.49 2.06 4.30
N ALA A 42 10.09 0.95 4.73
CA ALA A 42 9.46 -0.36 4.72
C ALA A 42 8.21 -0.41 5.61
N ALA A 43 8.25 0.22 6.80
CA ALA A 43 7.11 0.29 7.70
C ALA A 43 5.96 1.12 7.12
N LEU A 44 6.26 2.27 6.53
CA LEU A 44 5.26 3.12 5.89
C LEU A 44 4.71 2.49 4.61
N LEU A 45 5.54 1.84 3.79
CA LEU A 45 5.10 1.04 2.64
C LEU A 45 4.19 -0.11 3.06
N GLY A 46 4.56 -0.83 4.12
CA GLY A 46 3.77 -1.91 4.72
C GLY A 46 2.36 -1.46 5.10
N THR A 47 2.24 -0.26 5.65
CA THR A 47 0.96 0.34 6.06
C THR A 47 0.00 0.51 4.89
N TRP A 48 0.50 0.81 3.68
CA TRP A 48 -0.34 1.06 2.51
C TRP A 48 -0.49 -0.16 1.59
N ILE A 49 0.50 -1.05 1.56
CA ILE A 49 0.46 -2.24 0.71
C ILE A 49 -0.48 -3.33 1.28
N ILE A 50 -0.57 -3.47 2.61
CA ILE A 50 -1.44 -4.47 3.25
C ILE A 50 -2.92 -4.21 2.93
N PRO A 51 -3.48 -3.00 3.11
CA PRO A 51 -4.86 -2.71 2.73
C PRO A 51 -5.14 -2.92 1.23
N LEU A 52 -4.17 -2.62 0.37
CA LEU A 52 -4.25 -2.87 -1.07
C LEU A 52 -4.38 -4.36 -1.37
N ILE A 53 -3.51 -5.18 -0.79
CA ILE A 53 -3.55 -6.65 -0.93
C ILE A 53 -4.85 -7.20 -0.34
N MET A 54 -5.24 -6.77 0.85
CA MET A 54 -6.47 -7.22 1.51
C MET A 54 -7.72 -6.84 0.70
N SER A 55 -7.73 -5.66 0.06
CA SER A 55 -8.82 -5.28 -0.84
C SER A 55 -8.90 -6.22 -2.04
N VAL A 56 -7.76 -6.59 -2.64
CA VAL A 56 -7.75 -7.56 -3.73
C VAL A 56 -8.27 -8.91 -3.22
N ILE A 57 -7.80 -9.40 -2.06
CA ILE A 57 -8.22 -10.69 -1.52
C ILE A 57 -9.73 -10.72 -1.25
N TYR A 58 -10.27 -9.73 -0.52
CA TYR A 58 -11.69 -9.66 -0.19
C TYR A 58 -12.60 -9.59 -1.42
N PHE A 59 -12.19 -8.87 -2.46
CA PHE A 59 -13.02 -8.68 -3.65
C PHE A 59 -12.83 -9.75 -4.73
N TYR A 60 -11.69 -10.48 -4.74
CA TYR A 60 -11.42 -11.56 -5.71
C TYR A 60 -11.62 -12.97 -5.16
N PHE A 61 -11.60 -13.18 -3.83
CA PHE A 61 -11.87 -14.48 -3.18
C PHE A 61 -13.10 -14.41 -2.26
N PRO A 62 -14.29 -14.14 -2.80
CA PRO A 62 -15.51 -13.98 -2.01
C PRO A 62 -15.91 -15.23 -1.22
N GLU A 63 -15.59 -16.44 -1.71
CA GLU A 63 -16.02 -17.71 -1.09
C GLU A 63 -15.60 -17.87 0.39
N LYS A 64 -14.45 -17.32 0.81
CA LYS A 64 -14.01 -17.42 2.21
C LYS A 64 -14.44 -16.25 3.10
N ALA A 65 -14.74 -15.09 2.53
CA ALA A 65 -15.16 -13.92 3.29
C ALA A 65 -16.61 -14.04 3.74
N GLU A 66 -17.46 -14.67 2.92
CA GLU A 66 -18.85 -14.97 3.27
C GLU A 66 -18.95 -16.14 4.28
N GLU A 67 -18.10 -17.17 4.20
CA GLU A 67 -18.03 -18.29 5.16
C GLU A 67 -17.67 -17.87 6.59
N ALA A 68 -16.94 -16.77 6.78
CA ALA A 68 -16.61 -16.26 8.13
C ALA A 68 -17.75 -15.43 8.75
N SER A 69 -18.79 -15.12 7.97
CA SER A 69 -19.95 -14.29 8.38
C SER A 69 -21.26 -15.07 8.49
N GLY A 70 -21.25 -16.38 8.20
CA GLY A 70 -22.35 -17.32 8.38
C GLY A 70 -22.04 -18.36 9.46
#